data_AF-A0A1M6IUT4-F1
#
_entry.id   AF-A0A1M6IUT4-F1
#
_cell.length_a   1.000
_cell.length_b   1.000
_cell.length_c   1.000
_cell.angle_alpha   90.00
_cell.angle_beta   90.00
_cell.angle_gamma   90.00
#
_symmetry.space_group_name_H-M   'P 1'
#
loop_
_entity.id
_entity.type
_entity.pdbx_description
1 polymer ?
#
loop_
_entity_poly.entity_id
_entity_poly.type
_entity_poly.pdbx_seq_one_letter_code
_entity_poly.pdbx_strand_id
1 'polypeptide(L)'
;MSDEIEFCRTVGITMAKTGSKSAPRGPEWSAESAAGRTKSDQRRAKTGQFVISRARFEAVMQAAEQSGLLSEKSGRIGGRVSPALVKQAKRQTGIETDTDLIEFALATVALEDTFAETFKRSRGKADPELKLGF
;
A
#
# COMPACT_ATOMS: atom_id res chain seq x y z
N MET A 1 36.21 -24.67 22.38
CA MET A 1 34.98 -24.81 23.16
C MET A 1 33.85 -24.36 22.25
N SER A 2 33.64 -25.08 21.14
CA SER A 2 32.87 -26.32 21.06
C SER A 2 31.38 -26.02 21.11
N ASP A 3 30.74 -26.26 19.97
CA ASP A 3 29.30 -26.27 19.72
C ASP A 3 28.51 -27.03 20.78
N GLU A 4 27.28 -26.58 21.06
CA GLU A 4 26.17 -27.51 21.26
C GLU A 4 24.84 -26.85 20.89
N ILE A 5 24.28 -27.34 19.79
CA ILE A 5 22.94 -27.09 19.28
C ILE A 5 22.00 -27.99 20.06
N GLU A 6 21.16 -27.40 20.90
CA GLU A 6 20.08 -28.09 21.58
C GLU A 6 18.76 -27.76 20.88
N PHE A 7 18.33 -28.62 19.95
CA PHE A 7 16.92 -28.67 19.59
C PHE A 7 16.42 -30.12 19.59
N CYS A 8 15.85 -30.44 20.74
CA CYS A 8 15.10 -31.63 21.04
C CYS A 8 13.79 -31.64 20.22
N ARG A 9 13.53 -32.70 19.45
CA ARG A 9 12.34 -33.58 19.57
C ARG A 9 12.08 -34.44 18.33
N THR A 10 12.32 -35.73 18.55
CA THR A 10 11.66 -36.90 17.98
C THR A 10 10.14 -36.82 18.15
N VAL A 11 9.37 -37.30 17.16
CA VAL A 11 8.41 -38.41 17.26
C VAL A 11 7.71 -38.55 15.90
N GLY A 12 7.99 -39.66 15.23
CA GLY A 12 7.19 -40.14 14.11
C GLY A 12 5.93 -40.84 14.62
N ILE A 13 4.85 -40.75 13.84
CA ILE A 13 3.70 -41.65 13.96
C ILE A 13 3.23 -42.01 12.55
N THR A 14 3.49 -43.25 12.17
CA THR A 14 2.73 -44.01 11.16
C THR A 14 1.52 -44.67 11.84
N MET A 15 0.41 -44.85 11.13
CA MET A 15 -0.32 -46.12 10.97
C MET A 15 -1.70 -45.88 10.34
N ALA A 16 -2.06 -46.80 9.44
CA ALA A 16 -3.33 -46.92 8.75
C ALA A 16 -4.45 -47.49 9.65
N LYS A 17 -5.72 -47.22 9.31
CA LYS A 17 -6.79 -48.22 9.51
C LYS A 17 -7.98 -48.03 8.56
N THR A 18 -8.53 -49.19 8.24
CA THR A 18 -9.54 -49.63 7.28
C THR A 18 -10.99 -49.27 7.61
N GLY A 19 -11.74 -48.86 6.58
CA GLY A 19 -13.08 -49.37 6.17
C GLY A 19 -14.32 -49.20 7.08
N SER A 20 -15.41 -48.67 6.50
CA SER A 20 -16.76 -49.28 6.49
C SER A 20 -17.89 -48.26 6.20
N LYS A 21 -18.64 -48.49 5.11
CA LYS A 21 -20.09 -48.27 4.84
C LYS A 21 -20.84 -47.22 5.69
N SER A 22 -21.56 -46.25 5.12
CA SER A 22 -22.82 -46.47 4.37
C SER A 22 -23.43 -45.11 3.94
N ALA A 23 -24.06 -45.08 2.76
CA ALA A 23 -24.99 -44.02 2.35
C ALA A 23 -26.40 -44.34 2.88
N PRO A 24 -27.31 -43.35 3.02
CA PRO A 24 -28.23 -43.15 1.91
C PRO A 24 -28.71 -41.70 1.64
N ARG A 25 -29.09 -41.50 0.37
CA ARG A 25 -30.20 -40.70 -0.18
C ARG A 25 -30.32 -39.21 0.18
N GLY A 26 -29.93 -38.40 -0.80
CA GLY A 26 -30.66 -37.21 -1.23
C GLY A 26 -29.89 -36.52 -2.37
N PRO A 27 -30.45 -36.47 -3.59
CA PRO A 27 -30.45 -35.17 -4.23
C PRO A 27 -31.77 -34.94 -4.97
N GLU A 28 -32.57 -34.01 -4.50
CA GLU A 28 -33.52 -33.35 -5.38
C GLU A 28 -33.75 -31.93 -4.88
N TRP A 29 -32.88 -31.03 -5.32
CA TRP A 29 -33.26 -29.64 -5.47
C TRP A 29 -33.05 -29.25 -6.91
N SER A 30 -34.19 -29.16 -7.58
CA SER A 30 -34.40 -28.73 -8.94
C SER A 30 -33.69 -27.41 -9.22
N ALA A 31 -33.07 -27.36 -10.39
CA ALA A 31 -32.71 -26.13 -11.06
C ALA A 31 -33.99 -25.32 -11.34
N GLU A 32 -33.98 -24.02 -11.02
CA GLU A 32 -34.37 -22.98 -11.99
C GLU A 32 -33.91 -21.57 -11.56
N SER A 33 -33.02 -21.01 -12.37
CA SER A 33 -33.01 -19.66 -12.93
C SER A 33 -33.21 -18.42 -12.03
N ALA A 34 -32.14 -17.61 -11.92
CA ALA A 34 -32.19 -16.22 -12.37
C ALA A 34 -30.77 -15.64 -12.51
N ALA A 35 -30.34 -15.50 -13.76
CA ALA A 35 -29.12 -14.81 -14.15
C ALA A 35 -29.21 -13.31 -13.83
N GLY A 36 -28.88 -12.93 -12.59
CA GLY A 36 -28.60 -11.55 -12.21
C GLY A 36 -27.18 -11.18 -12.63
N ARG A 37 -27.01 -10.78 -13.90
CA ARG A 37 -25.74 -10.27 -14.45
C ARG A 37 -25.39 -8.95 -13.75
N THR A 38 -24.66 -9.02 -12.63
CA THR A 38 -24.07 -7.84 -11.99
C THR A 38 -23.00 -7.30 -12.93
N LYS A 39 -23.32 -6.20 -13.63
CA LYS A 39 -22.32 -5.38 -14.30
C LYS A 39 -21.45 -4.77 -13.21
N SER A 40 -20.39 -5.49 -12.83
CA SER A 40 -19.27 -4.89 -12.13
C SER A 40 -18.62 -3.93 -13.13
N ASP A 41 -18.99 -2.65 -12.99
CA ASP A 41 -18.38 -1.52 -13.65
C ASP A 41 -16.93 -1.44 -13.14
N GLN A 42 -16.08 -2.30 -13.69
CA GLN A 42 -14.64 -2.25 -13.49
C GLN A 42 -14.14 -1.00 -14.22
N ARG A 43 -14.35 0.16 -13.58
CA ARG A 43 -13.59 1.37 -13.85
C ARG A 43 -12.15 1.04 -13.50
N ARG A 44 -11.45 0.48 -14.48
CA ARG A 44 -10.01 0.29 -14.50
C ARG A 44 -9.41 1.68 -14.32
N ALA A 45 -9.15 2.04 -13.07
CA ALA A 45 -8.35 3.20 -12.73
C ALA A 45 -7.03 2.99 -13.48
N LYS A 46 -6.84 3.76 -14.56
CA LYS A 46 -5.53 3.92 -15.16
C LYS A 46 -4.71 4.58 -14.06
N THR A 47 -4.00 3.77 -13.27
CA THR A 47 -2.95 4.25 -12.39
C THR A 47 -1.97 4.96 -13.29
N GLY A 48 -2.10 6.29 -13.39
CA GLY A 48 -1.11 7.13 -14.03
C GLY A 48 0.22 6.73 -13.41
N GLN A 49 1.17 6.33 -14.25
CA GLN A 49 2.47 5.92 -13.79
C GLN A 49 3.18 7.18 -13.28
N PHE A 50 2.95 7.49 -12.01
CA PHE A 50 3.48 8.67 -11.37
C PHE A 50 4.95 8.39 -11.07
N VAL A 51 5.81 8.69 -12.04
CA VAL A 51 7.25 8.73 -11.83
C VAL A 51 7.51 10.04 -11.10
N ILE A 52 7.95 9.96 -9.85
CA ILE A 52 8.36 11.15 -9.11
C ILE A 52 9.69 11.57 -9.71
N SER A 53 9.75 12.77 -10.27
CA SER A 53 11.02 13.31 -10.77
C SER A 53 11.95 13.54 -9.58
N ARG A 54 13.25 13.31 -9.77
CA ARG A 54 14.28 13.60 -8.76
C ARG A 54 14.16 15.03 -8.20
N ALA A 55 13.84 15.99 -9.07
CA ALA A 55 13.59 17.38 -8.68
C ALA A 55 12.46 17.52 -7.66
N ARG A 56 11.38 16.72 -7.78
CA ARG A 56 10.29 16.72 -6.80
C ARG A 56 10.73 16.12 -5.47
N PHE A 57 11.52 15.05 -5.49
CA PHE A 57 12.09 14.50 -4.26
C PHE A 57 12.94 15.55 -3.54
N GLU A 58 13.88 16.18 -4.24
CA GLU A 58 14.77 17.20 -3.69
C GLU A 58 13.97 18.40 -3.14
N ALA A 59 12.97 18.88 -3.88
CA ALA A 59 12.11 19.98 -3.43
C ALA A 59 11.34 19.65 -2.14
N VAL A 60 10.79 18.44 -2.03
CA VAL A 60 10.07 18.01 -0.82
C VAL A 60 11.02 17.89 0.37
N MET A 61 12.19 17.27 0.18
CA MET A 61 13.17 17.12 1.26
C MET A 61 13.69 18.48 1.73
N GLN A 62 13.96 19.40 0.80
CA GLN A 62 14.38 20.76 1.13
C GLN A 62 13.29 21.55 1.88
N ALA A 63 12.04 21.45 1.44
CA ALA A 63 10.92 22.10 2.12
C ALA A 63 10.70 21.53 3.53
N ALA A 64 10.89 20.23 3.71
CA ALA A 64 10.78 19.57 5.01
C ALA A 64 11.90 20.00 5.97
N GLU A 65 13.12 20.15 5.45
CA GLU A 65 14.26 20.68 6.19
C GLU A 65 14.05 22.14 6.61
N GLN A 66 13.59 22.99 5.70
CA GLN A 66 13.25 24.38 5.99
C GLN A 66 12.12 24.52 7.03
N SER A 67 11.20 23.55 7.05
CA SER A 67 10.12 23.48 8.03
C SER A 67 10.55 22.88 9.38
N GLY A 68 11.82 22.47 9.51
CA GLY A 68 12.37 21.86 10.72
C GLY A 68 11.94 20.41 10.96
N LEU A 69 11.21 19.79 10.01
CA LEU A 69 10.65 18.43 10.15
C LEU A 69 11.70 17.32 10.07
N LEU A 70 12.90 17.62 9.57
CA LEU A 70 14.01 16.68 9.43
C LEU A 70 15.17 16.95 10.40
N SER A 71 14.97 17.82 11.39
CA SER A 71 16.02 18.25 12.34
C SER A 71 16.48 17.15 13.30
N GLU A 72 15.59 16.29 13.77
CA GLU A 72 15.91 15.17 14.66
C GLU A 72 15.44 13.82 14.08
N LYS A 73 16.32 12.81 14.10
CA LYS A 73 16.07 11.46 13.57
C LYS A 73 15.99 10.39 14.66
N SER A 74 15.36 10.70 15.80
CA SER A 74 15.35 9.86 17.00
C SER A 74 14.13 8.92 17.11
N GLY A 75 13.06 9.21 16.37
CA GLY A 75 11.82 8.43 16.40
C GLY A 75 11.91 7.13 15.60
N ARG A 76 11.41 6.02 16.16
CA ARG A 76 11.28 4.75 15.43
C ARG A 76 9.85 4.51 15.01
N ILE A 77 9.64 4.28 13.71
CA ILE A 77 8.35 3.86 13.13
C ILE A 77 8.50 2.42 12.64
N GLY A 78 7.60 1.54 13.06
CA GLY A 78 7.59 0.13 12.65
C GLY A 78 6.20 -0.32 12.21
N GLY A 79 6.13 -1.23 11.25
CA GLY A 79 4.87 -1.76 10.73
C GLY A 79 5.09 -2.82 9.66
N ARG A 80 4.05 -3.60 9.36
CA ARG A 80 4.08 -4.55 8.24
C ARG A 80 3.67 -3.84 6.96
N VAL A 81 4.49 -3.96 5.93
CA VAL A 81 4.23 -3.42 4.59
C VAL A 81 4.42 -4.51 3.53
N SER A 82 3.74 -4.36 2.41
CA SER A 82 3.90 -5.29 1.29
C SER A 82 5.26 -5.08 0.62
N PRO A 83 6.07 -6.13 0.40
CA PRO A 83 7.37 -6.00 -0.26
C PRO A 83 7.22 -5.52 -1.71
N ALA A 84 6.12 -5.87 -2.38
CA ALA A 84 5.83 -5.40 -3.73
C ALA A 84 5.59 -3.88 -3.75
N LEU A 85 4.94 -3.35 -2.71
CA LEU A 85 4.69 -1.92 -2.56
C LEU A 85 6.02 -1.17 -2.35
N VAL A 86 6.87 -1.65 -1.45
CA VAL A 86 8.18 -1.05 -1.18
C VAL A 86 9.03 -1.02 -2.46
N LYS A 87 9.11 -2.15 -3.18
CA LYS A 87 9.86 -2.23 -4.44
C LYS A 87 9.33 -1.24 -5.49
N GLN A 88 8.02 -1.13 -5.63
CA GLN A 88 7.42 -0.20 -6.59
C GLN A 88 7.68 1.26 -6.19
N ALA A 89 7.57 1.58 -4.90
CA ALA A 89 7.82 2.92 -4.38
C ALA A 89 9.28 3.33 -4.64
N LYS A 90 10.26 2.48 -4.30
CA LYS A 90 11.68 2.72 -4.64
C LYS A 90 11.92 2.96 -6.12
N ARG A 91 11.25 2.19 -6.99
CA ARG A 91 11.34 2.39 -8.45
C ARG A 91 10.73 3.72 -8.93
N GLN A 92 9.70 4.21 -8.25
CA GLN A 92 9.02 5.46 -8.62
C GLN A 92 9.74 6.69 -8.07
N THR A 93 10.35 6.59 -6.89
CA THR A 93 11.04 7.69 -6.22
C THR A 93 12.53 7.74 -6.52
N GLY A 94 13.13 6.60 -6.89
CA GLY A 94 14.58 6.45 -7.00
C GLY A 94 15.30 6.33 -5.65
N ILE A 95 14.56 6.18 -4.54
CA ILE A 95 15.13 6.08 -3.20
C ILE A 95 15.61 4.66 -2.91
N GLU A 96 16.83 4.53 -2.41
CA GLU A 96 17.45 3.22 -2.14
C GLU A 96 17.13 2.70 -0.74
N THR A 97 17.14 3.58 0.27
CA THR A 97 16.97 3.20 1.68
C THR A 97 15.50 3.23 2.09
N ASP A 98 15.08 2.30 2.94
CA ASP A 98 13.70 2.28 3.45
C ASP A 98 13.44 3.48 4.37
N THR A 99 14.46 3.93 5.11
CA THR A 99 14.39 5.12 5.96
C THR A 99 14.08 6.37 5.16
N ASP A 100 14.85 6.65 4.10
CA ASP A 100 14.63 7.85 3.27
C ASP A 100 13.27 7.78 2.55
N LEU A 101 12.84 6.56 2.19
CA LEU A 101 11.54 6.34 1.57
C LEU A 101 10.41 6.70 2.53
N ILE A 102 10.55 6.34 3.81
CA ILE A 102 9.60 6.68 4.87
C ILE A 102 9.66 8.19 5.16
N GLU A 103 10.84 8.78 5.28
CA GLU A 103 11.01 10.23 5.52
C GLU A 103 10.34 11.04 4.41
N PHE A 104 10.60 10.72 3.15
CA PHE A 104 9.98 11.39 2.01
C PHE A 104 8.45 11.23 1.98
N ALA A 105 7.95 10.03 2.28
CA ALA A 105 6.51 9.80 2.32
C ALA A 105 5.83 10.64 3.41
N LEU A 106 6.44 10.69 4.60
CA LEU A 106 5.93 11.49 5.72
C LEU A 106 6.05 12.99 5.43
N ALA A 107 7.18 13.44 4.89
CA ALA A 107 7.38 14.82 4.46
C ALA A 107 6.32 15.25 3.45
N THR A 108 6.03 14.41 2.45
CA THR A 108 5.00 14.70 1.45
C THR A 108 3.62 14.89 2.10
N VAL A 109 3.26 14.08 3.09
CA VAL A 109 1.98 14.20 3.81
C VAL A 109 1.96 15.41 4.74
N ALA A 110 3.07 15.71 5.41
CA ALA A 110 3.18 16.83 6.34
C ALA A 110 3.22 18.19 5.62
N LEU A 111 3.84 18.23 4.44
CA LEU A 111 3.97 19.42 3.59
C LEU A 111 2.84 19.57 2.58
N GLU A 112 1.91 18.62 2.50
CA GLU A 112 0.74 18.81 1.64
C GLU A 112 0.02 20.07 2.13
N ASP A 113 0.24 21.17 1.39
CA ASP A 113 -0.51 22.41 1.58
C ASP A 113 -1.98 22.06 1.54
N THR A 114 -2.81 22.86 2.20
CA THR A 114 -4.26 22.66 2.36
C THR A 114 -5.03 22.63 1.03
N PHE A 115 -4.36 22.46 -0.12
CA PHE A 115 -4.85 22.19 -1.46
C PHE A 115 -6.13 21.38 -1.50
N ALA A 116 -6.24 20.25 -0.81
CA ALA A 116 -7.49 19.48 -0.83
C ALA A 116 -8.68 20.29 -0.26
N GLU A 117 -8.46 21.05 0.80
CA GLU A 117 -9.48 21.94 1.37
C GLU A 117 -9.70 23.21 0.54
N THR A 118 -8.62 23.84 0.07
CA THR A 118 -8.66 25.07 -0.74
C THR A 118 -9.31 24.78 -2.10
N PHE A 119 -9.05 23.62 -2.70
CA PHE A 119 -9.69 23.15 -3.92
C PHE A 119 -11.18 22.86 -3.70
N LYS A 120 -11.55 22.22 -2.59
CA LYS A 120 -12.95 22.03 -2.20
C LYS A 120 -13.67 23.37 -1.97
N ARG A 121 -13.00 24.34 -1.33
CA ARG A 121 -13.54 25.67 -1.03
C ARG A 121 -13.70 26.51 -2.28
N SER A 122 -12.70 26.50 -3.17
CA SER A 122 -12.75 27.21 -4.45
C SER A 122 -13.81 26.64 -5.40
N ARG A 123 -14.20 25.36 -5.25
CA ARG A 123 -15.22 24.71 -6.10
C ARG A 123 -14.90 24.85 -7.61
N GLY A 124 -13.61 24.86 -7.95
CA GLY A 124 -13.15 25.08 -9.33
C GLY A 124 -13.28 26.52 -9.83
N LYS A 125 -13.53 27.50 -8.95
CA LYS A 125 -13.50 28.92 -9.28
C LYS A 125 -12.10 29.46 -9.08
N ALA A 126 -11.54 30.04 -10.13
CA ALA A 126 -10.37 30.91 -10.03
C ALA A 126 -10.81 32.32 -9.61
N ASP A 127 -9.90 33.09 -9.01
CA ASP A 127 -10.14 34.49 -8.70
C ASP A 127 -10.44 35.27 -9.99
N PRO A 128 -11.59 35.95 -10.10
CA PRO A 128 -11.95 36.73 -11.30
C PRO A 128 -10.95 37.84 -11.63
N GLU A 129 -10.22 38.36 -10.65
CA GLU A 129 -9.21 39.40 -10.85
C GLU A 129 -7.85 38.85 -11.26
N LEU A 130 -7.70 37.51 -11.28
CA LEU A 130 -6.49 36.86 -11.75
C LEU A 130 -6.30 37.14 -13.24
N LYS A 131 -5.30 37.96 -13.56
CA LYS A 131 -4.90 38.25 -14.95
C LYS A 131 -4.29 37.00 -15.57
N LEU A 132 -5.15 36.18 -16.15
CA LEU A 132 -4.73 35.10 -17.02
C LEU A 132 -4.34 35.72 -18.36
N GLY A 133 -3.04 35.72 -18.68
CA GLY A 133 -2.52 36.31 -19.91
C GLY A 133 -3.04 35.56 -21.12
N PHE A 134 -4.08 36.10 -21.75
CA PHE A 134 -4.65 35.66 -23.02
C PHE A 134 -4.78 36.85 -23.96
#